data_AF-A0AA39IBR2-F1
#
_entry.id   AF-A0AA39IBR2-F1
#
_cell.length_a   1.000
_cell.length_b   1.000
_cell.length_c   1.000
_cell.angle_alpha   90.00
_cell.angle_beta   90.00
_cell.angle_gamma   90.00
#
_symmetry.space_group_name_H-M   'P 1'
#
loop_
_entity.id
_entity.type
_entity.pdbx_description
1 polymer ?
#
loop_
_entity_poly.entity_id
_entity_poly.type
_entity_poly.pdbx_seq_one_letter_code
_entity_poly.pdbx_strand_id
1 'polypeptide(L)'
;MPNYKVTGASEADAEHVYFEELPHIMGATRTSYFEVKLIEVFQQAMVTLHASASGIAQWYNDGLQTPATNVPNNFVLNNKLTAELVYKAFFLHGLILDAYNRGISLTLPNGGEQRDHMDRALEERNK
;
A
#
# COMPACT_ATOMS: atom_id res chain seq x y z
N MET A 1 -13.75 6.74 -8.16
CA MET A 1 -12.85 7.74 -8.78
C MET A 1 -11.44 7.51 -8.21
N PRO A 2 -10.34 7.97 -8.84
CA PRO A 2 -9.03 7.92 -8.18
C PRO A 2 -9.03 8.87 -6.99
N ASN A 3 -8.75 8.38 -5.79
CA ASN A 3 -8.79 9.16 -4.53
C ASN A 3 -7.53 10.00 -4.29
N TYR A 4 -6.73 10.21 -5.33
CA TYR A 4 -5.53 11.02 -5.26
C TYR A 4 -5.33 11.78 -6.58
N LYS A 5 -4.72 12.96 -6.47
CA LYS A 5 -4.25 13.75 -7.61
C LYS A 5 -2.73 13.72 -7.63
N VAL A 6 -2.16 13.50 -8.81
CA VAL A 6 -0.74 13.74 -9.04
C VAL A 6 -0.58 15.16 -9.58
N THR A 7 0.16 16.01 -8.87
CA THR A 7 0.58 17.33 -9.37
C THR A 7 1.97 17.21 -9.99
N GLY A 8 2.17 17.82 -11.17
CA GLY A 8 3.49 17.89 -11.80
C GLY A 8 4.10 16.55 -12.23
N ALA A 9 3.31 15.60 -12.74
CA ALA A 9 3.73 14.20 -13.01
C ALA A 9 5.02 14.01 -13.83
N SER A 10 5.44 15.03 -14.59
CA SER A 10 6.64 15.04 -15.44
C SER A 10 7.87 15.66 -14.77
N GLU A 11 7.71 16.28 -13.59
CA GLU A 11 8.74 17.01 -12.87
C GLU A 11 9.31 16.18 -11.70
N ALA A 12 10.54 16.49 -11.28
CA ALA A 12 11.19 15.80 -10.16
C ALA A 12 10.44 15.97 -8.82
N ASP A 13 9.67 17.05 -8.70
CA ASP A 13 8.89 17.43 -7.52
C ASP A 13 7.41 17.00 -7.63
N ALA A 14 7.12 15.97 -8.42
CA ALA A 14 5.75 15.46 -8.51
C ALA A 14 5.25 15.00 -7.14
N GLU A 15 4.02 15.37 -6.76
CA GLU A 15 3.43 15.03 -5.45
C GLU A 15 2.11 14.25 -5.62
N HIS A 16 1.88 13.30 -4.72
CA HIS A 16 0.63 12.59 -4.51
C HIS A 16 -0.14 13.27 -3.38
N VAL A 17 -1.30 13.85 -3.69
CA VAL A 17 -2.21 14.41 -2.69
C VAL A 17 -3.42 13.50 -2.55
N TYR A 18 -3.61 12.96 -1.34
CA TYR A 18 -4.78 12.15 -0.97
C TYR A 18 -5.83 13.06 -0.32
N PHE A 19 -7.07 13.04 -0.83
CA PHE A 19 -8.15 13.94 -0.38
C PHE A 19 -9.30 13.19 0.29
N GLU A 20 -9.82 13.81 1.36
CA GLU A 20 -11.17 13.75 1.97
C GLU A 20 -11.84 12.40 2.30
N GLU A 21 -11.54 11.30 1.62
CA GLU A 21 -12.12 9.98 1.86
C GLU A 21 -11.06 8.87 1.85
N LEU A 22 -11.21 7.91 2.76
CA LEU A 22 -10.32 6.75 2.81
C LEU A 22 -10.47 5.92 1.51
N PRO A 23 -9.39 5.70 0.74
CA PRO A 23 -9.45 4.97 -0.52
C PRO A 23 -9.86 3.52 -0.34
N HIS A 24 -10.67 2.98 -1.25
CA HIS A 24 -10.92 1.53 -1.29
C HIS A 24 -9.74 0.76 -1.89
N ILE A 25 -8.99 1.41 -2.79
CA ILE A 25 -7.80 0.85 -3.47
C ILE A 25 -6.66 1.87 -3.39
N MET A 26 -5.47 1.41 -3.01
CA MET A 26 -4.27 2.23 -2.88
C MET A 26 -3.15 1.72 -3.79
N GLY A 27 -2.50 2.65 -4.50
CA GLY A 27 -1.27 2.35 -5.24
C GLY A 27 -0.08 2.36 -4.29
N ALA A 28 0.47 1.19 -3.97
CA ALA A 28 1.68 1.08 -3.15
C ALA A 28 2.96 1.37 -3.96
N THR A 29 2.91 1.15 -5.27
CA THR A 29 3.93 1.54 -6.24
C THR A 29 3.26 2.03 -7.53
N ARG A 30 4.04 2.45 -8.53
CA ARG A 30 3.52 2.82 -9.86
C ARG A 30 2.78 1.68 -10.58
N THR A 31 3.08 0.43 -10.23
CA THR A 31 2.56 -0.75 -10.93
C THR A 31 1.81 -1.71 -10.01
N SER A 32 1.76 -1.43 -8.71
CA SER A 32 1.16 -2.32 -7.70
C SER A 32 0.08 -1.59 -6.91
N TYR A 33 -1.13 -2.17 -6.95
CA TYR A 33 -2.32 -1.65 -6.26
C TYR A 33 -2.84 -2.68 -5.27
N PHE A 34 -3.38 -2.20 -4.16
CA PHE A 34 -3.89 -3.00 -3.06
C PHE A 34 -5.28 -2.52 -2.66
N GLU A 35 -6.19 -3.45 -2.42
CA GLU A 35 -7.44 -3.14 -1.73
C GLU A 35 -7.15 -2.86 -0.26
N VAL A 36 -7.80 -1.84 0.33
CA VAL A 36 -7.61 -1.52 1.75
C VAL A 36 -8.00 -2.67 2.66
N LYS A 37 -9.09 -3.38 2.35
CA LYS A 37 -9.50 -4.57 3.11
C LYS A 37 -8.44 -5.66 3.14
N LEU A 38 -7.69 -5.84 2.05
CA LEU A 38 -6.59 -6.80 2.01
C LEU A 38 -5.45 -6.37 2.96
N ILE A 39 -5.17 -5.07 3.01
CA ILE A 39 -4.17 -4.51 3.93
C ILE A 39 -4.62 -4.66 5.38
N GLU A 40 -5.90 -4.42 5.68
CA GLU A 40 -6.47 -4.65 7.02
C GLU A 40 -6.30 -6.12 7.46
N VAL A 41 -6.48 -7.09 6.56
CA VAL A 41 -6.20 -8.51 6.83
C VAL A 41 -4.71 -8.72 7.17
N PHE A 42 -3.81 -8.09 6.41
CA PHE A 42 -2.36 -8.17 6.71
C PHE A 42 -2.03 -7.53 8.06
N GLN A 43 -2.61 -6.37 8.37
CA GLN A 43 -2.47 -5.70 9.66
C GLN A 43 -2.94 -6.60 10.81
N GLN A 44 -4.12 -7.20 10.66
CA GLN A 44 -4.67 -8.13 11.65
C GLN A 44 -3.73 -9.32 11.84
N ALA A 45 -3.25 -9.95 10.75
CA ALA A 45 -2.32 -11.07 10.82
C ALA A 45 -0.99 -10.70 11.51
N MET A 46 -0.45 -9.51 11.24
CA MET A 46 0.75 -9.01 11.92
C MET A 46 0.53 -8.83 13.42
N VAL A 47 -0.62 -8.27 13.83
CA VAL A 47 -0.90 -7.95 15.24
C VAL A 47 -1.29 -9.19 16.04
N THR A 48 -2.17 -10.04 15.52
CA THR A 48 -2.72 -11.16 16.31
C THR A 48 -1.96 -12.46 16.16
N LEU A 49 -1.36 -12.70 14.98
CA LEU A 49 -0.60 -13.92 14.72
C LEU A 49 0.90 -13.69 14.78
N HIS A 50 1.34 -12.45 15.01
CA HIS A 50 2.75 -12.04 14.94
C HIS A 50 3.41 -12.45 13.61
N ALA A 51 2.60 -12.51 12.53
CA ALA A 51 3.08 -12.91 11.23
C ALA A 51 4.03 -11.84 10.66
N SER A 52 5.20 -12.25 10.17
CA SER A 52 6.09 -11.35 9.46
C SER A 52 5.52 -10.98 8.09
N ALA A 53 5.98 -9.86 7.52
CA ALA A 53 5.60 -9.49 6.15
C ALA A 53 6.01 -10.56 5.12
N SER A 54 7.13 -11.25 5.34
CA SER A 54 7.54 -12.39 4.52
C SER A 54 6.59 -13.59 4.64
N GLY A 55 6.14 -13.91 5.86
CA GLY A 55 5.16 -14.96 6.11
C GLY A 55 3.80 -14.64 5.48
N ILE A 56 3.36 -13.38 5.57
CA ILE A 56 2.13 -12.92 4.92
C ILE A 56 2.22 -13.00 3.40
N ALA A 57 3.33 -12.53 2.83
CA ALA A 57 3.57 -12.61 1.39
C ALA A 57 3.56 -14.06 0.89
N GLN A 58 4.22 -14.96 1.62
CA GLN A 58 4.20 -16.38 1.31
C GLN A 58 2.79 -16.97 1.41
N TRP A 59 2.10 -16.76 2.53
CA TRP A 59 0.74 -17.24 2.75
C TRP A 59 -0.24 -16.79 1.64
N TYR A 60 -0.16 -15.52 1.25
CA TYR A 60 -0.96 -14.97 0.16
C TYR A 60 -0.65 -15.65 -1.19
N ASN A 61 0.64 -15.78 -1.53
CA ASN A 61 1.07 -16.41 -2.78
C ASN A 61 0.71 -17.91 -2.84
N ASP A 62 0.79 -18.62 -1.72
CA ASP A 62 0.44 -20.04 -1.63
C ASP A 62 -1.08 -20.24 -1.76
N GLY A 63 -1.88 -19.33 -1.18
CA GLY A 63 -3.34 -19.31 -1.37
C GLY A 63 -3.75 -19.14 -2.84
N LEU A 64 -3.02 -18.33 -3.61
CA LEU A 64 -3.27 -18.14 -5.05
C LEU A 64 -2.85 -19.31 -5.93
N GLN A 65 -1.94 -20.16 -5.46
CA GLN A 65 -1.53 -21.38 -6.18
C GLN A 65 -2.58 -22.49 -6.12
N THR A 66 -3.58 -22.36 -5.24
CA THR A 66 -4.68 -23.32 -5.14
C THR A 66 -5.74 -22.97 -6.20
N PRO A 67 -5.94 -23.78 -7.25
CA PRO A 67 -6.93 -23.49 -8.27
C PRO A 67 -8.33 -23.51 -7.65
N ALA A 68 -9.10 -22.44 -7.79
CA ALA A 68 -10.51 -22.43 -7.41
C ALA A 68 -11.36 -23.41 -8.25
N THR A 69 -10.82 -23.87 -9.38
CA THR A 69 -11.42 -24.83 -10.30
C THR A 69 -10.36 -25.80 -10.81
N ASN A 70 -10.73 -27.00 -11.26
CA ASN A 70 -9.82 -27.98 -11.86
C ASN A 70 -9.20 -27.53 -13.21
N VAL A 71 -9.39 -26.27 -13.61
CA VAL A 71 -8.77 -25.69 -14.80
C VAL A 71 -7.37 -25.20 -14.42
N PRO A 72 -6.30 -25.68 -15.07
CA PRO A 72 -4.96 -25.17 -14.85
C PRO A 72 -4.94 -23.66 -15.09
N ASN A 73 -4.66 -22.89 -14.04
CA ASN A 73 -4.47 -21.45 -14.19
C ASN A 73 -3.10 -21.20 -14.83
N ASN A 74 -3.07 -21.24 -16.17
CA ASN A 74 -1.85 -21.02 -16.97
C ASN A 74 -1.38 -19.57 -16.95
N PHE A 75 -2.14 -18.65 -16.34
CA PHE A 75 -1.67 -17.32 -16.02
C PHE A 75 -0.79 -17.40 -14.77
N VAL A 76 0.48 -17.72 -14.98
CA VAL A 76 1.51 -17.46 -13.98
C VAL A 76 1.50 -15.95 -13.75
N LEU A 77 0.85 -15.50 -12.67
CA LEU A 77 1.02 -14.15 -12.16
C LEU A 77 2.51 -14.01 -11.82
N ASN A 78 3.29 -13.46 -12.77
CA ASN A 78 4.71 -13.22 -12.58
C ASN A 78 4.97 -12.21 -11.44
N ASN A 79 3.95 -11.45 -11.06
CA ASN A 79 4.00 -10.51 -9.94
C ASN A 79 3.55 -11.19 -8.64
N LYS A 80 4.46 -11.94 -8.03
CA LYS A 80 4.28 -12.44 -6.66
C LYS A 80 4.27 -11.29 -5.67
N LEU A 81 3.45 -11.41 -4.62
CA LEU A 81 3.51 -10.50 -3.49
C LEU A 81 4.86 -10.67 -2.78
N THR A 82 5.56 -9.57 -2.51
CA THR A 82 6.83 -9.56 -1.77
C THR A 82 6.64 -8.96 -0.38
N ALA A 83 7.52 -9.29 0.56
CA ALA A 83 7.50 -8.70 1.90
C ALA A 83 7.62 -7.16 1.85
N GLU A 84 8.43 -6.64 0.93
CA GLU A 84 8.59 -5.20 0.71
C GLU A 84 7.27 -4.54 0.28
N LEU A 85 6.52 -5.16 -0.63
CA LEU A 85 5.21 -4.65 -1.05
C LEU A 85 4.18 -4.68 0.09
N VAL A 86 4.23 -5.70 0.97
CA VAL A 86 3.39 -5.76 2.17
C VAL A 86 3.71 -4.60 3.10
N TYR A 87 4.99 -4.31 3.36
CA TYR A 87 5.38 -3.15 4.17
C TYR A 87 5.00 -1.82 3.49
N LYS A 88 5.21 -1.68 2.17
CA LYS A 88 4.76 -0.52 1.38
C LYS A 88 3.29 -0.21 1.60
N ALA A 89 2.44 -1.23 1.41
CA ALA A 89 1.01 -1.09 1.58
C ALA A 89 0.63 -0.78 3.04
N PHE A 90 1.25 -1.47 4.02
CA PHE A 90 0.99 -1.28 5.45
C PHE A 90 1.27 0.16 5.90
N PHE A 91 2.47 0.68 5.61
CA PHE A 91 2.86 2.02 6.07
C PHE A 91 2.10 3.11 5.34
N LEU A 92 1.91 2.98 4.01
CA LEU A 92 1.11 3.95 3.25
C LEU A 92 -0.33 4.02 3.78
N HIS A 93 -0.94 2.87 4.07
CA HIS A 93 -2.26 2.82 4.70
C HIS A 93 -2.27 3.55 6.05
N GLY A 94 -1.25 3.32 6.88
CA GLY A 94 -1.10 4.00 8.17
C GLY A 94 -1.00 5.53 8.04
N LEU A 95 -0.23 6.02 7.07
CA LEU A 95 -0.09 7.46 6.82
C LEU A 95 -1.41 8.10 6.37
N ILE A 96 -2.12 7.44 5.44
CA ILE A 96 -3.41 7.92 4.94
C ILE A 96 -4.44 7.91 6.07
N LEU A 97 -4.46 6.87 6.89
CA LEU A 97 -5.37 6.77 8.02
C LEU A 97 -5.10 7.85 9.09
N ASP A 98 -3.83 8.14 9.39
CA ASP A 98 -3.44 9.25 10.29
C ASP A 98 -3.93 10.59 9.77
N ALA A 99 -3.64 10.90 8.51
CA ALA A 99 -4.06 12.15 7.86
C ALA A 99 -5.60 12.28 7.84
N TYR A 100 -6.30 11.21 7.49
CA TYR A 100 -7.76 11.15 7.50
C TYR A 100 -8.33 11.43 8.90
N ASN A 101 -7.81 10.76 9.94
CA ASN A 101 -8.26 10.96 11.32
C ASN A 101 -8.01 12.38 11.84
N ARG A 102 -7.00 13.07 11.31
CA ARG A 102 -6.66 14.45 11.63
C ARG A 102 -7.43 15.47 10.79
N GLY A 103 -8.19 15.03 9.78
CA GLY A 103 -8.90 15.91 8.84
C GLY A 103 -7.97 16.74 7.96
N ILE A 104 -6.75 16.25 7.70
CA ILE A 104 -5.76 16.92 6.85
C ILE A 104 -5.53 16.13 5.56
N SER A 105 -5.12 16.81 4.49
CA SER A 105 -4.67 16.13 3.26
C SER A 105 -3.26 15.62 3.43
N LEU A 106 -3.00 14.39 2.98
CA LEU A 106 -1.66 13.82 2.96
C LEU A 106 -0.99 14.14 1.62
N THR A 107 0.18 14.76 1.67
CA THR A 107 1.01 15.05 0.50
C THR A 107 2.30 14.24 0.57
N LEU A 108 2.52 13.35 -0.38
CA LEU A 108 3.73 12.53 -0.48
C LEU A 108 4.46 12.80 -1.80
N PRO A 109 5.80 12.73 -1.85
CA PRO A 109 6.52 12.72 -3.12
C PRO A 109 6.08 11.54 -4.02
N ASN A 110 5.98 11.76 -5.33
CA ASN A 110 5.65 10.73 -6.33
C ASN A 110 6.85 9.82 -6.66
N GLY A 111 8.06 10.26 -6.36
CA GLY A 111 9.30 9.49 -6.42
C GLY A 111 9.92 9.29 -5.03
N GLY A 112 11.03 8.56 -4.94
CA GLY A 112 11.77 8.35 -3.69
C GLY A 112 11.52 6.98 -3.05
N GLU A 113 12.36 6.64 -2.07
CA GLU A 113 12.16 5.42 -1.29
C GLU A 113 10.99 5.63 -0.32
N GLN A 114 10.31 4.53 0.00
CA GLN A 114 9.21 4.56 0.95
C GLN A 114 9.62 5.14 2.32
N ARG A 115 10.88 4.92 2.71
CA ARG A 115 11.45 5.50 3.92
C ARG A 115 11.35 7.02 3.92
N ASP A 116 11.69 7.66 2.80
CA ASP A 116 11.66 9.12 2.65
C ASP A 116 10.23 9.66 2.79
N HIS A 117 9.24 8.90 2.30
CA HIS A 117 7.82 9.24 2.45
C HIS A 117 7.37 9.21 3.91
N MET A 118 7.83 8.21 4.67
CA MET A 118 7.57 8.09 6.10
C MET A 118 8.23 9.20 6.90
N ASP A 119 9.51 9.47 6.64
CA ASP A 119 10.28 10.49 7.36
C ASP A 119 9.62 11.86 7.17
N ARG A 120 9.26 12.24 5.94
CA ARG A 120 8.57 13.51 5.65
C ARG A 120 7.20 13.61 6.33
N ALA A 121 6.39 12.54 6.28
CA ALA A 121 5.07 12.55 6.92
C ALA A 121 5.18 12.65 8.47
N LEU A 122 6.18 12.02 9.08
CA LEU A 122 6.45 12.12 10.50
C LEU A 122 6.97 13.51 10.91
N GLU A 123 7.83 14.12 10.09
CA GLU A 123 8.28 15.50 10.30
C GLU A 123 7.12 16.50 10.25
N GLU A 124 6.21 16.35 9.29
CA GLU A 124 4.99 17.18 9.18
C GLU A 124 4.04 16.98 10.36
N ARG A 125 3.96 15.77 10.92
CA ARG A 125 3.15 15.49 12.13
C ARG A 125 3.72 16.18 13.39
N ASN A 126 5.04 16.25 13.51
CA ASN A 126 5.70 16.73 14.74
C ASN A 126 5.93 18.26 14.76
N LYS A 127 5.47 18.99 13.74
CA LYS A 127 5.41 20.46 13.74
C LYS A 127 4.19 20.96 14.50
#